data_AF-A0AAV9EXX5-F1
#
_entry.id   AF-A0AAV9EXX5-F1
#
_cell.length_a   1.000
_cell.length_b   1.000
_cell.length_c   1.000
_cell.angle_alpha   90.00
_cell.angle_beta   90.00
_cell.angle_gamma   90.00
#
_symmetry.space_group_name_H-M   'P 1'
#
loop_
_entity.id
_entity.type
_entity.pdbx_description
1 polymer ?
#
loop_
_entity_poly.entity_id
_entity_poly.type
_entity_poly.pdbx_seq_one_letter_code
_entity_poly.pdbx_strand_id
1 'polypeptide(L)'
;MRALDVKETTAVFEKLFKFIGPNLKHIVDRPDPDPPSAGGRHCFRLQRNHVYYAPESMVRRALHATRDRLDSLGVCVGRFTGSGSFRLTIQCLDLIAPFARRKIWLKPAAEMQFLYGNHVLKAGLGRITENTVMNDGVVVFSMSDLPLGFGVFVPKDTQACRKLEPNGMVLLNQGDIGEYLRMERVEDEPKNQDEERKVKKLKFNKKRKNLAMVGTRNGGFVGGRDAYKKRKTT
;
A
#
# COMPACT_ATOMS: atom_id res chain seq x y z
N MET A 1 -3.50 0.49 14.26
CA MET A 1 -3.21 -0.76 13.53
C MET A 1 -4.08 -1.87 14.09
N ARG A 2 -4.95 -2.48 13.27
CA ARG A 2 -5.76 -3.62 13.73
C ARG A 2 -5.28 -4.93 13.11
N ALA A 3 -5.65 -6.04 13.73
CA ALA A 3 -5.53 -7.35 13.09
C ALA A 3 -6.51 -7.47 11.91
N LEU A 4 -6.19 -8.33 10.95
CA LEU A 4 -7.09 -8.65 9.84
C LEU A 4 -8.20 -9.58 10.33
N ASP A 5 -9.39 -9.40 9.76
CA ASP A 5 -10.49 -10.33 9.98
C ASP A 5 -10.27 -11.61 9.19
N VAL A 6 -11.00 -12.69 9.51
CA VAL A 6 -10.86 -13.98 8.80
C VAL A 6 -11.11 -13.83 7.30
N LYS A 7 -12.16 -13.09 6.91
CA LYS A 7 -12.50 -12.84 5.50
C LYS A 7 -11.40 -12.07 4.76
N GLU A 8 -10.85 -11.05 5.41
CA GLU A 8 -9.78 -10.22 4.86
C GLU A 8 -8.47 -11.02 4.73
N THR A 9 -8.18 -11.83 5.75
CA THR A 9 -7.02 -12.71 5.78
C THR A 9 -7.06 -13.71 4.64
N THR A 10 -8.20 -14.35 4.41
CA THR A 10 -8.42 -15.23 3.26
C THR A 10 -8.20 -14.49 1.94
N ALA A 11 -8.77 -13.29 1.76
CA ALA A 11 -8.60 -12.52 0.53
C ALA A 11 -7.14 -12.13 0.24
N VAL A 12 -6.38 -11.77 1.28
CA VAL A 12 -4.94 -11.44 1.15
C VAL A 12 -4.14 -12.69 0.77
N PHE A 13 -4.35 -13.79 1.49
CA PHE A 13 -3.60 -15.02 1.25
C PHE A 13 -3.96 -15.66 -0.09
N GLU A 14 -5.22 -15.65 -0.52
CA GLU A 14 -5.61 -16.11 -1.86
C GLU A 14 -4.89 -15.34 -2.96
N LYS A 15 -4.71 -14.03 -2.80
CA LYS A 15 -3.97 -13.21 -3.76
C LYS A 15 -2.47 -13.51 -3.75
N LEU A 16 -1.84 -13.62 -2.58
CA LEU A 16 -0.43 -13.98 -2.48
C LEU A 16 -0.14 -15.40 -2.98
N PHE A 17 -1.05 -16.33 -2.72
CA PHE A 17 -0.93 -17.72 -3.14
C PHE A 17 -0.88 -17.87 -4.67
N LYS A 18 -1.55 -16.98 -5.42
CA LYS A 18 -1.47 -16.98 -6.89
C LYS A 18 -0.07 -16.74 -7.44
N PHE A 19 0.81 -16.05 -6.72
CA PHE A 19 2.19 -15.77 -7.14
C PHE A 19 3.19 -16.75 -6.53
N ILE A 20 3.01 -17.07 -5.25
CA ILE A 20 4.00 -17.77 -4.41
C ILE A 20 3.69 -19.27 -4.29
N GLY A 21 2.40 -19.62 -4.31
CA GLY A 21 1.92 -20.98 -4.06
C GLY A 21 2.30 -21.48 -2.66
N PRO A 22 2.83 -22.72 -2.51
CA PRO A 22 3.08 -23.34 -1.21
C PRO A 22 4.21 -22.67 -0.41
N ASN A 23 5.07 -21.87 -1.07
CA ASN A 23 6.20 -21.17 -0.44
C ASN A 23 5.76 -20.02 0.48
N LEU A 24 4.45 -19.74 0.56
CA LEU A 24 3.87 -18.72 1.43
C LEU A 24 4.22 -18.94 2.92
N LYS A 25 4.47 -20.20 3.32
CA LYS A 25 4.94 -20.54 4.68
C LYS A 25 6.22 -19.78 5.06
N HIS A 26 7.13 -19.58 4.11
CA HIS A 26 8.39 -18.85 4.34
C HIS A 26 8.19 -17.37 4.64
N ILE A 27 7.05 -16.78 4.25
CA ILE A 27 6.72 -15.39 4.57
C ILE A 27 6.11 -15.31 5.97
N VAL A 28 5.30 -16.28 6.37
CA VAL A 28 4.63 -16.26 7.68
C VAL A 28 5.59 -16.67 8.80
N ASP A 29 6.37 -17.73 8.58
CA ASP A 29 7.27 -18.30 9.58
C ASP A 29 8.69 -17.68 9.54
N ARG A 30 8.85 -16.54 8.85
CA ARG A 30 10.12 -15.82 8.83
C ARG A 30 10.47 -15.36 10.24
N PRO A 31 11.65 -15.71 10.78
CA PRO A 31 12.08 -15.24 12.08
C PRO A 31 12.30 -13.72 12.07
N ASP A 32 11.96 -13.05 13.17
CA ASP A 32 12.27 -11.64 13.35
C ASP A 32 13.79 -11.38 13.23
N PRO A 33 14.20 -10.27 12.59
CA PRO A 33 15.62 -9.91 12.46
C PRO A 33 16.24 -9.41 13.78
N ASP A 34 15.40 -8.98 14.75
CA ASP A 34 15.85 -8.49 16.05
C ASP A 34 15.96 -9.65 17.06
N PRO A 35 17.17 -10.03 17.53
CA PRO A 35 17.40 -11.18 18.41
C PRO A 35 16.84 -11.12 19.86
N PRO A 36 16.55 -9.95 20.51
CA PRO A 36 16.10 -9.97 21.91
C PRO A 36 14.65 -10.45 22.09
N SER A 37 13.92 -10.73 21.01
CA SER A 37 12.55 -11.27 21.03
C SER A 37 12.56 -12.65 20.37
N ALA A 38 13.06 -13.67 21.08
CA ALA A 38 13.37 -15.03 20.63
C ALA A 38 12.17 -15.90 20.15
N GLY A 39 11.19 -15.31 19.46
CA GLY A 39 10.03 -16.00 18.89
C GLY A 39 9.11 -15.12 18.07
N GLY A 40 9.53 -13.89 17.72
CA GLY A 40 8.71 -12.97 16.94
C GLY A 40 8.50 -13.50 15.52
N ARG A 41 7.24 -13.68 15.15
CA ARG A 41 6.83 -13.98 13.77
C ARG A 41 6.51 -12.69 13.04
N HIS A 42 6.54 -12.74 11.71
CA HIS A 42 5.99 -11.63 10.93
C HIS A 42 4.47 -11.67 10.96
N CYS A 43 3.83 -10.50 11.03
CA CYS A 43 2.38 -10.40 11.10
C CYS A 43 1.83 -9.40 10.08
N PHE A 44 0.63 -9.68 9.58
CA PHE A 44 -0.11 -8.76 8.73
C PHE A 44 -0.99 -7.87 9.60
N ARG A 45 -0.97 -6.55 9.35
CA ARG A 45 -1.79 -5.57 10.06
C ARG A 45 -2.49 -4.67 9.08
N LEU A 46 -3.72 -4.28 9.41
CA LEU A 46 -4.51 -3.36 8.61
C LEU A 46 -4.50 -1.95 9.21
N GLN A 47 -4.27 -0.96 8.36
CA GLN A 47 -4.38 0.45 8.66
C GLN A 47 -4.85 1.23 7.44
N ARG A 48 -5.90 2.06 7.59
CA ARG A 48 -6.44 2.92 6.51
C ARG A 48 -6.64 2.15 5.19
N ASN A 49 -7.21 0.94 5.27
CA ASN A 49 -7.41 -0.01 4.16
C ASN A 49 -6.14 -0.58 3.50
N HIS A 50 -4.96 -0.24 4.00
CA HIS A 50 -3.69 -0.81 3.57
C HIS A 50 -3.27 -1.93 4.52
N VAL A 51 -2.80 -3.03 3.92
CA VAL A 51 -2.28 -4.20 4.62
C VAL A 51 -0.77 -4.10 4.64
N TYR A 52 -0.22 -4.06 5.84
CA TYR A 52 1.20 -3.98 6.10
C TYR A 52 1.73 -5.32 6.61
N TYR A 53 2.89 -5.71 6.12
CA TYR A 53 3.67 -6.85 6.58
C TYR A 53 4.87 -6.33 7.37
N ALA A 54 4.97 -6.74 8.63
CA ALA A 54 6.02 -6.29 9.53
C ALA A 54 6.32 -7.32 10.63
N PRO A 55 7.53 -7.27 11.19
CA PRO A 55 7.87 -8.07 12.38
C PRO A 55 6.99 -7.69 13.57
N GLU A 56 6.58 -8.67 14.38
CA GLU A 56 5.68 -8.46 15.53
C GLU A 56 6.28 -7.49 16.55
N SER A 57 7.60 -7.56 16.77
CA SER A 57 8.34 -6.64 17.62
C SER A 57 8.14 -5.16 17.23
N MET A 58 8.12 -4.87 15.92
CA MET A 58 7.89 -3.52 15.38
C MET A 58 6.43 -3.09 15.52
N VAL A 59 5.49 -3.99 15.30
CA VAL A 59 4.06 -3.72 15.51
C VAL A 59 3.79 -3.41 16.98
N ARG A 60 4.41 -4.15 17.92
CA ARG A 60 4.25 -3.91 19.36
C ARG A 60 4.69 -2.51 19.76
N ARG A 61 5.83 -2.04 19.22
CA ARG A 61 6.30 -0.65 19.44
C ARG A 61 5.32 0.38 18.85
N ALA A 62 4.78 0.10 17.68
CA ALA A 62 3.85 1.00 17.00
C ALA A 62 2.47 1.10 17.66
N LEU A 63 2.10 0.20 18.58
CA LEU A 63 0.86 0.32 19.35
C LEU A 63 0.81 1.57 20.23
N HIS A 64 1.97 2.12 20.61
CA HIS A 64 2.05 3.38 21.36
C HIS A 64 1.74 4.62 20.50
N ALA A 65 1.78 4.50 19.17
CA ALA A 65 1.44 5.58 18.26
C ALA A 65 -0.07 5.62 17.97
N THR A 66 -0.67 6.81 18.05
CA THR A 66 -2.07 7.02 17.68
C THR A 66 -2.29 6.79 16.18
N ARG A 67 -3.45 6.26 15.79
CA ARG A 67 -3.84 5.97 14.39
C ARG A 67 -3.69 7.17 13.42
N ASP A 68 -3.83 8.39 13.92
CA ASP A 68 -3.72 9.59 13.10
C ASP A 68 -2.26 9.98 12.79
N ARG A 69 -1.34 9.61 13.69
CA ARG A 69 0.10 9.92 13.57
C ARG A 69 0.90 8.80 12.92
N LEU A 70 0.43 7.56 13.02
CA LEU A 70 1.02 6.45 12.30
C LEU A 70 0.52 6.52 10.85
N ASP A 71 1.42 6.38 9.89
CA ASP A 71 1.06 6.43 8.46
C ASP A 71 1.28 5.07 7.81
N SER A 72 2.53 4.64 7.69
CA SER A 72 2.95 3.32 7.21
C SER A 72 3.82 2.61 8.23
N LEU A 73 3.94 1.28 8.09
CA LEU A 73 4.80 0.46 8.93
C LEU A 73 5.25 -0.79 8.18
N GLY A 74 6.55 -0.96 8.00
CA GLY A 74 7.09 -2.12 7.28
C GLY A 74 6.76 -2.05 5.80
N VAL A 75 6.43 -3.20 5.21
CA VAL A 75 6.17 -3.31 3.77
C VAL A 75 4.66 -3.27 3.51
N CYS A 76 4.18 -2.36 2.67
CA CYS A 76 2.78 -2.41 2.23
C CYS A 76 2.61 -3.54 1.22
N VAL A 77 1.78 -4.51 1.56
CA VAL A 77 1.49 -5.66 0.70
C VAL A 77 0.45 -5.27 -0.35
N GLY A 78 -0.51 -4.46 0.06
CA GLY A 78 -1.60 -4.06 -0.81
C GLY A 78 -2.67 -3.27 -0.06
N ARG A 79 -3.76 -2.99 -0.76
CA ARG A 79 -4.90 -2.27 -0.23
C ARG A 79 -6.22 -2.94 -0.60
N PHE A 80 -7.20 -2.79 0.29
CA PHE A 80 -8.58 -3.11 -0.01
C PHE A 80 -9.23 -1.97 -0.82
N THR A 81 -9.94 -2.34 -1.87
CA THR A 81 -10.79 -1.41 -2.61
C THR A 81 -12.09 -1.16 -1.84
N GLY A 82 -12.82 -0.09 -2.19
CA GLY A 82 -14.14 0.16 -1.60
C GLY A 82 -15.17 -0.96 -1.88
N SER A 83 -14.94 -1.75 -2.93
CA SER A 83 -15.71 -2.95 -3.25
C SER A 83 -15.33 -4.19 -2.43
N GLY A 84 -14.32 -4.12 -1.56
CA GLY A 84 -13.85 -5.24 -0.73
C GLY A 84 -12.81 -6.15 -1.38
N SER A 85 -12.41 -5.90 -2.63
CA SER A 85 -11.38 -6.67 -3.31
C SER A 85 -9.97 -6.26 -2.85
N PHE A 86 -9.10 -7.22 -2.61
CA PHE A 86 -7.71 -6.96 -2.28
C PHE A 86 -6.86 -6.75 -3.54
N ARG A 87 -6.13 -5.63 -3.60
CA ARG A 87 -5.20 -5.29 -4.68
C ARG A 87 -3.78 -5.20 -4.12
N LEU A 88 -2.86 -5.96 -4.70
CA LEU A 88 -1.44 -5.87 -4.36
C LEU A 88 -0.84 -4.55 -4.85
N THR A 89 0.10 -4.01 -4.08
CA THR A 89 0.87 -2.81 -4.42
C THR A 89 2.29 -3.19 -4.80
N ILE A 90 2.97 -2.38 -5.60
CA ILE A 90 4.33 -2.68 -6.06
C ILE A 90 5.33 -2.93 -4.92
N GLN A 91 5.13 -2.31 -3.76
CA GLN A 91 5.95 -2.47 -2.55
C GLN A 91 6.08 -3.93 -2.09
N CYS A 92 5.13 -4.81 -2.43
CA CYS A 92 5.21 -6.22 -2.08
C CYS A 92 6.19 -7.03 -2.96
N LEU A 93 6.74 -6.44 -4.03
CA LEU A 93 7.57 -7.15 -5.01
C LEU A 93 8.77 -7.84 -4.35
N ASP A 94 9.47 -7.18 -3.44
CA ASP A 94 10.64 -7.74 -2.76
C ASP A 94 10.30 -8.94 -1.86
N LEU A 95 9.06 -8.99 -1.35
CA LEU A 95 8.57 -10.12 -0.57
C LEU A 95 8.21 -11.31 -1.47
N ILE A 96 7.68 -11.05 -2.67
CA ILE A 96 7.16 -12.08 -3.57
C ILE A 96 8.24 -12.63 -4.50
N ALA A 97 9.11 -11.79 -5.03
CA ALA A 97 10.08 -12.13 -6.08
C ALA A 97 10.99 -13.33 -5.76
N PRO A 98 11.54 -13.46 -4.53
CA PRO A 98 12.38 -14.61 -4.18
C PRO A 98 11.62 -15.94 -4.21
N PHE A 99 10.35 -15.92 -3.79
CA PHE A 99 9.54 -17.13 -3.60
C PHE A 99 8.55 -17.39 -4.75
N ALA A 100 8.56 -16.56 -5.79
CA ALA A 100 7.64 -16.64 -6.92
C ALA A 100 7.80 -17.97 -7.67
N ARG A 101 6.69 -18.69 -7.83
CA ARG A 101 6.66 -19.98 -8.54
C ARG A 101 6.76 -19.81 -10.05
N ARG A 102 6.10 -18.78 -10.59
CA ARG A 102 6.06 -18.47 -12.02
C ARG A 102 6.80 -17.15 -12.26
N LYS A 103 7.75 -17.19 -13.19
CA LYS A 103 8.60 -16.06 -13.54
C LYS A 103 8.63 -15.88 -15.06
N ILE A 104 8.70 -14.63 -15.49
CA ILE A 104 8.90 -14.24 -16.89
C ILE A 104 10.08 -13.28 -16.94
N TRP A 105 10.94 -13.46 -17.93
CA TRP A 105 12.06 -12.56 -18.21
C TRP A 105 11.74 -11.76 -19.48
N LEU A 106 11.89 -10.44 -19.40
CA LEU A 106 11.70 -9.53 -20.53
C LEU A 106 13.01 -9.31 -21.26
N LYS A 107 12.92 -9.12 -22.59
CA LYS A 107 14.04 -8.60 -23.37
C LYS A 107 14.25 -7.12 -23.04
N PRO A 108 15.48 -6.58 -23.15
CA PRO A 108 15.77 -5.17 -22.87
C PRO A 108 14.86 -4.18 -23.62
N ALA A 109 14.48 -4.49 -24.87
CA ALA A 109 13.58 -3.65 -25.67
C ALA A 109 12.16 -3.51 -25.08
N ALA A 110 11.71 -4.48 -24.27
CA ALA A 110 10.39 -4.48 -23.65
C ALA A 110 10.40 -3.98 -22.19
N GLU A 111 11.57 -3.88 -21.56
CA GLU A 111 11.67 -3.47 -20.15
C GLU A 111 11.11 -2.06 -19.94
N MET A 112 11.56 -1.09 -20.74
CA MET A 112 11.08 0.29 -20.65
C MET A 112 9.57 0.39 -20.90
N GLN A 113 9.04 -0.39 -21.85
CA GLN A 113 7.60 -0.41 -22.12
C GLN A 113 6.82 -0.90 -20.89
N PHE A 114 7.29 -1.98 -20.25
CA PHE A 114 6.69 -2.52 -19.04
C PHE A 114 6.76 -1.52 -17.87
N LEU A 115 7.91 -0.87 -17.68
CA LEU A 115 8.13 0.16 -16.66
C LEU A 115 7.35 1.46 -16.89
N TYR A 116 6.67 1.61 -18.03
CA TYR A 116 5.71 2.68 -18.28
C TYR A 116 4.25 2.25 -18.04
N GLY A 117 4.03 1.06 -17.49
CA GLY A 117 2.69 0.54 -17.20
C GLY A 117 2.06 -0.24 -18.35
N ASN A 118 2.79 -0.50 -19.44
CA ASN A 118 2.24 -1.28 -20.55
C ASN A 118 2.22 -2.78 -20.23
N HIS A 119 1.38 -3.50 -20.96
CA HIS A 119 1.32 -4.96 -20.92
C HIS A 119 2.49 -5.60 -21.68
N VAL A 120 2.82 -6.83 -21.35
CA VAL A 120 3.91 -7.55 -22.02
C VAL A 120 3.37 -8.23 -23.26
N LEU A 121 3.94 -7.88 -24.41
CA LEU A 121 3.69 -8.53 -25.69
C LEU A 121 4.63 -9.71 -25.90
N LYS A 122 4.23 -10.64 -26.77
CA LYS A 122 5.02 -11.82 -27.12
C LYS A 122 6.39 -11.47 -27.69
N ALA A 123 6.49 -10.41 -28.50
CA ALA A 123 7.76 -9.90 -29.02
C ALA A 123 8.78 -9.58 -27.92
N GLY A 124 8.30 -9.03 -26.80
CA GLY A 124 9.08 -8.64 -25.63
C GLY A 124 9.43 -9.78 -24.67
N LEU A 125 8.86 -10.96 -24.86
CA LEU A 125 9.09 -12.13 -24.01
C LEU A 125 10.47 -12.74 -24.31
N GLY A 126 11.32 -12.84 -23.28
CA GLY A 126 12.61 -13.52 -23.34
C GLY A 126 12.50 -14.98 -22.90
N ARG A 127 12.23 -15.19 -21.61
CA ARG A 127 12.09 -16.54 -21.00
C ARG A 127 10.79 -16.61 -20.20
N ILE A 128 10.23 -17.81 -20.08
CA ILE A 128 9.02 -18.07 -19.29
C ILE A 128 9.17 -19.39 -18.54
N THR A 129 8.73 -19.44 -17.29
CA THR A 129 8.61 -20.70 -16.55
C THR A 129 7.58 -21.61 -17.22
N GLU A 130 7.92 -22.87 -17.43
CA GLU A 130 6.99 -23.87 -17.98
C GLU A 130 5.80 -24.12 -17.05
N ASN A 131 4.75 -24.75 -17.57
CA ASN A 131 3.51 -25.07 -16.85
C ASN A 131 2.73 -23.86 -16.32
N THR A 132 3.01 -22.64 -16.80
CA THR A 132 2.21 -21.46 -16.47
C THR A 132 0.84 -21.56 -17.13
N VAL A 133 -0.23 -21.43 -16.33
CA VAL A 133 -1.63 -21.53 -16.78
C VAL A 133 -2.29 -20.15 -16.76
N MET A 134 -3.42 -20.03 -17.47
CA MET A 134 -4.22 -18.80 -17.48
C MET A 134 -4.57 -18.33 -16.05
N ASN A 135 -4.48 -17.02 -15.85
CA ASN A 135 -4.73 -16.33 -14.58
C ASN A 135 -3.74 -16.63 -13.44
N ASP A 136 -2.65 -17.36 -13.71
CA ASP A 136 -1.54 -17.46 -12.76
C ASP A 136 -0.94 -16.07 -12.50
N GLY A 137 -0.57 -15.83 -11.24
CA GLY A 137 0.23 -14.66 -10.86
C GLY A 137 1.68 -14.91 -11.25
N VAL A 138 2.25 -13.99 -12.02
CA VAL A 138 3.63 -14.11 -12.53
C VAL A 138 4.44 -12.88 -12.12
N VAL A 139 5.66 -13.11 -11.66
CA VAL A 139 6.63 -12.05 -11.40
C VAL A 139 7.49 -11.82 -12.64
N VAL A 140 7.69 -10.55 -12.97
CA VAL A 140 8.42 -10.10 -14.14
C VAL A 140 9.84 -9.74 -13.73
N PHE A 141 10.80 -10.28 -14.46
CA PHE A 141 12.23 -10.06 -14.29
C PHE A 141 12.83 -9.45 -15.56
N SER A 142 13.91 -8.70 -15.39
CA SER A 142 14.85 -8.36 -16.45
C SER A 142 15.70 -9.58 -16.83
N MET A 143 16.35 -9.58 -18.00
CA MET A 143 17.35 -10.59 -18.36
C MET A 143 18.52 -10.72 -17.35
N SER A 144 18.73 -9.70 -16.51
CA SER A 144 19.74 -9.67 -15.44
C SER A 144 19.23 -10.18 -14.09
N ASP A 145 18.07 -10.86 -14.05
CA ASP A 145 17.43 -11.36 -12.82
C ASP A 145 17.01 -10.26 -11.83
N LEU A 146 16.83 -9.03 -12.31
CA LEU A 146 16.24 -7.94 -11.52
C LEU A 146 14.71 -7.99 -11.55
N PRO A 147 14.01 -7.99 -10.40
CA PRO A 147 12.55 -7.97 -10.37
C PRO A 147 12.01 -6.60 -10.81
N LEU A 148 11.15 -6.59 -11.83
CA LEU A 148 10.58 -5.37 -12.42
C LEU A 148 9.13 -5.11 -11.98
N GLY A 149 8.40 -6.16 -11.62
CA GLY A 149 6.99 -6.03 -11.28
C GLY A 149 6.27 -7.37 -11.29
N PHE A 150 4.94 -7.33 -11.32
CA PHE A 150 4.10 -8.52 -11.36
C PHE A 150 2.86 -8.29 -12.21
N GLY A 151 2.31 -9.41 -12.69
CA GLY A 151 1.15 -9.38 -13.57
C GLY A 151 0.39 -10.70 -13.56
N VAL A 152 -0.63 -10.75 -14.40
CA VAL A 152 -1.47 -11.94 -14.59
C VAL A 152 -1.21 -12.51 -15.97
N PHE A 153 -0.97 -13.82 -16.03
CA PHE A 153 -0.79 -14.52 -17.30
C PHE A 153 -2.12 -14.66 -18.04
N VAL A 154 -2.14 -14.23 -19.30
CA VAL A 154 -3.35 -14.19 -20.14
C VAL A 154 -3.52 -15.44 -21.03
N PRO A 155 -2.46 -16.02 -21.64
CA PRO A 155 -2.61 -17.19 -22.48
C PRO A 155 -3.16 -18.40 -21.73
N LYS A 156 -3.79 -19.33 -22.45
CA LYS A 156 -4.35 -20.56 -21.86
C LYS A 156 -3.29 -21.37 -21.10
N ASP A 157 -2.15 -21.55 -21.74
CA ASP A 157 -1.01 -22.29 -21.23
C ASP A 157 0.30 -21.80 -21.87
N THR A 158 1.42 -22.38 -21.44
CA THR A 158 2.74 -22.01 -21.96
C THR A 158 2.91 -22.39 -23.44
N GLN A 159 2.24 -23.45 -23.92
CA GLN A 159 2.30 -23.86 -25.32
C GLN A 159 1.53 -22.90 -26.23
N ALA A 160 0.34 -22.46 -25.82
CA ALA A 160 -0.39 -21.41 -26.53
C ALA A 160 0.43 -20.12 -26.58
N CYS A 161 1.13 -19.76 -25.49
CA CYS A 161 2.01 -18.60 -25.48
C CYS A 161 3.17 -18.70 -26.50
N ARG A 162 3.64 -19.90 -26.83
CA ARG A 162 4.66 -20.10 -27.88
C ARG A 162 4.09 -19.88 -29.29
N LYS A 163 2.81 -20.15 -29.49
CA LYS A 163 2.10 -20.00 -30.78
C LYS A 163 1.46 -18.63 -31.00
N LEU A 164 1.54 -17.72 -30.02
CA LEU A 164 1.00 -16.38 -30.16
C LEU A 164 1.76 -15.55 -31.19
N GLU A 165 1.01 -14.72 -31.91
CA GLU A 165 1.58 -13.67 -32.75
C GLU A 165 2.47 -12.72 -31.93
N PRO A 166 3.48 -12.06 -32.54
CA PRO A 166 4.39 -11.15 -31.82
C PRO A 166 3.69 -10.03 -31.05
N ASN A 167 2.55 -9.55 -31.56
CA ASN A 167 1.72 -8.52 -30.93
C ASN A 167 0.71 -9.08 -29.92
N GLY A 168 0.66 -10.40 -29.74
CA GLY A 168 -0.20 -11.05 -28.77
C GLY A 168 0.21 -10.70 -27.34
N MET A 169 -0.77 -10.34 -26.51
CA MET A 169 -0.54 -10.06 -25.10
C MET A 169 -0.25 -11.36 -24.33
N VAL A 170 0.87 -11.37 -23.61
CA VAL A 170 1.30 -12.50 -22.78
C VAL A 170 1.01 -12.26 -21.30
N LEU A 171 1.23 -11.03 -20.84
CA LEU A 171 1.04 -10.67 -19.43
C LEU A 171 0.29 -9.36 -19.31
N LEU A 172 -0.77 -9.39 -18.49
CA LEU A 172 -1.46 -8.19 -18.03
C LEU A 172 -0.69 -7.59 -16.86
N ASN A 173 -0.11 -6.40 -17.06
CA ASN A 173 0.59 -5.67 -16.01
C ASN A 173 -0.39 -5.29 -14.87
N GLN A 174 -0.01 -5.61 -13.62
CA GLN A 174 -0.77 -5.23 -12.42
C GLN A 174 -0.03 -4.21 -11.55
N GLY A 175 1.29 -4.23 -11.57
CA GLY A 175 2.17 -3.31 -10.85
C GLY A 175 3.60 -3.48 -11.33
N ASP A 176 4.29 -2.35 -11.52
CA ASP A 176 5.69 -2.29 -11.95
C ASP A 176 6.45 -1.23 -11.15
N ILE A 177 7.76 -1.39 -11.02
CA ILE A 177 8.60 -0.47 -10.22
C ILE A 177 8.60 0.97 -10.75
N GLY A 178 8.23 1.19 -12.02
CA GLY A 178 8.05 2.54 -12.56
C GLY A 178 6.89 3.28 -11.88
N GLU A 179 5.98 2.57 -11.21
CA GLU A 179 4.90 3.15 -10.41
C GLU A 179 5.43 4.11 -9.33
N TYR A 180 6.62 3.86 -8.77
CA TYR A 180 7.23 4.76 -7.80
C TYR A 180 7.46 6.18 -8.34
N LEU A 181 7.83 6.31 -9.62
CA LEU A 181 8.03 7.60 -10.27
C LEU A 181 6.71 8.20 -10.79
N ARG A 182 5.75 7.35 -11.17
CA ARG A 182 4.47 7.81 -11.74
C ARG A 182 3.46 8.24 -10.67
N MET A 183 3.53 7.66 -9.47
CA MET A 183 2.52 7.86 -8.41
C MET A 183 2.96 8.78 -7.26
N GLU A 184 4.03 9.56 -7.42
CA GLU A 184 4.54 10.52 -6.42
C GLU A 184 3.51 11.55 -5.93
N ARG A 185 2.36 11.71 -6.62
CA ARG A 185 1.35 12.76 -6.35
C ARG A 185 -0.01 12.28 -5.83
N VAL A 186 -0.25 10.97 -5.68
CA VAL A 186 -1.64 10.46 -5.57
C VAL A 186 -2.15 10.33 -4.12
N GLU A 187 -1.31 10.48 -3.09
CA GLU A 187 -1.79 10.34 -1.70
C GLU A 187 -2.48 11.59 -1.13
N ASP A 188 -2.29 12.77 -1.74
CA ASP A 188 -2.80 14.04 -1.21
C ASP A 188 -3.95 14.69 -2.02
N GLU A 189 -4.37 14.13 -3.15
CA GLU A 189 -5.47 14.72 -3.92
C GLU A 189 -6.85 14.13 -3.54
N PRO A 190 -7.78 14.95 -3.01
CA PRO A 190 -9.14 14.51 -2.72
C PRO A 190 -9.82 14.07 -4.01
N LYS A 191 -10.34 12.84 -4.01
CA LYS A 191 -10.90 12.18 -5.20
C LYS A 191 -12.21 12.79 -5.70
N ASN A 192 -12.74 13.79 -4.99
CA ASN A 192 -13.92 14.55 -5.37
C ASN A 192 -13.90 15.96 -4.75
N GLN A 193 -14.47 16.94 -5.47
CA GLN A 193 -14.63 18.33 -4.99
C GLN A 193 -15.36 18.40 -3.63
N ASP A 194 -16.25 17.45 -3.33
CA ASP A 194 -16.94 17.37 -2.03
C ASP A 194 -16.05 16.89 -0.89
N GLU A 195 -15.09 16.01 -1.14
CA GLU A 195 -14.07 15.63 -0.16
C GLU A 195 -13.09 16.77 0.07
N GLU A 196 -12.71 17.49 -0.99
CA GLU A 196 -11.90 18.70 -0.88
C GLU A 196 -12.59 19.77 -0.02
N ARG A 197 -13.90 19.99 -0.25
CA ARG A 197 -14.72 20.88 0.57
C ARG A 197 -14.79 20.42 2.02
N LYS A 198 -14.96 19.12 2.28
CA LYS A 198 -14.96 18.55 3.64
C LYS A 198 -13.61 18.75 4.34
N VAL A 199 -12.49 18.48 3.66
CA VAL A 199 -11.14 18.69 4.19
C VAL A 199 -10.86 20.17 4.46
N LYS A 200 -11.23 21.07 3.54
CA LYS A 200 -11.13 22.53 3.74
C LYS A 200 -11.98 22.99 4.93
N LYS A 201 -13.20 22.49 5.06
CA LYS A 201 -14.11 22.82 6.18
C LYS A 201 -13.59 22.28 7.52
N LEU A 202 -12.98 21.10 7.53
CA LEU A 202 -12.33 20.52 8.72
C LEU A 202 -11.11 21.33 9.15
N LYS A 203 -10.24 21.70 8.20
CA LYS A 203 -9.06 22.55 8.44
C LYS A 203 -9.48 23.94 8.96
N PHE A 204 -10.53 24.52 8.39
CA PHE A 204 -11.08 25.80 8.82
C PHE A 204 -11.65 25.75 10.25
N ASN A 205 -12.43 24.71 10.58
CA ASN A 205 -12.98 24.54 11.93
C ASN A 205 -11.90 24.25 12.98
N LYS A 206 -10.84 23.51 12.62
CA LYS A 206 -9.69 23.27 13.51
C LYS A 206 -8.92 24.56 13.78
N LYS A 207 -8.74 25.42 12.75
CA LYS A 207 -8.12 26.75 12.89
C LYS A 207 -8.95 27.66 13.79
N ARG A 208 -10.28 27.68 13.64
CA ARG A 208 -11.19 28.44 14.52
C ARG A 208 -11.16 27.97 15.98
N LYS A 209 -11.18 26.66 16.23
CA LYS A 209 -11.08 26.09 17.58
C LYS A 209 -9.76 26.44 18.27
N ASN A 210 -8.65 26.39 17.53
CA ASN A 210 -7.36 26.81 18.06
C ASN A 210 -7.32 28.32 18.37
N LEU A 211 -7.91 29.17 17.51
CA LEU A 211 -7.99 30.61 17.77
C LEU A 211 -8.85 30.93 19.01
N ALA A 212 -9.96 30.21 19.20
CA ALA A 212 -10.83 30.37 20.37
C ALA A 212 -10.16 29.90 21.69
N MET A 213 -9.31 28.87 21.64
CA MET A 213 -8.50 28.44 22.80
C MET A 213 -7.35 29.39 23.13
N VAL A 214 -6.82 30.12 22.15
CA VAL A 214 -5.81 31.17 22.39
C VAL A 214 -6.47 32.41 23.02
N GLY A 215 -7.70 32.75 22.62
CA GLY A 215 -8.46 33.87 23.18
C GLY A 215 -8.94 33.69 24.63
N THR A 216 -8.91 32.47 25.17
CA THR A 216 -9.33 32.17 26.55
C THR A 216 -8.18 32.10 27.56
N ARG A 217 -6.92 32.25 27.12
CA ARG A 217 -5.74 32.28 28.01
C ARG A 217 -5.31 33.67 28.48
N ASN A 218 -5.93 34.74 27.98
CA ASN A 218 -5.72 36.12 28.46
C ASN A 218 -6.96 36.65 29.20
N GLY A 219 -7.33 36.00 30.30
CA GLY A 219 -8.45 36.38 31.16
C GLY A 219 -8.07 36.30 32.64
N GLY A 220 -7.07 37.06 33.05
CA GLY A 220 -6.73 37.31 34.46
C GLY A 220 -7.10 38.74 34.85
N PHE A 221 -8.12 38.85 35.72
CA PHE A 221 -8.54 39.95 36.60
C PHE A 221 -7.55 41.11 36.87
N VAL A 222 -8.04 42.38 36.92
CA VAL A 222 -8.10 43.29 38.12
C VAL A 222 -8.75 44.65 37.75
N GLY A 223 -9.70 45.10 38.59
CA GLY A 223 -10.04 46.53 38.84
C GLY A 223 -11.28 47.03 38.08
N GLY A 224 -12.44 47.31 38.68
CA GLY A 224 -12.75 47.88 39.99
C GLY A 224 -13.64 49.10 39.74
N ARG A 225 -14.97 48.97 39.94
CA ARG A 225 -15.90 50.11 39.93
C ARG A 225 -17.07 49.83 40.86
N ASP A 226 -16.91 50.25 42.10
CA ASP A 226 -17.99 50.65 42.99
C ASP A 226 -17.45 51.77 43.90
N ALA A 227 -17.87 53.01 43.65
CA ALA A 227 -17.83 54.07 44.65
C ALA A 227 -18.83 55.20 44.32
N TYR A 228 -19.91 55.21 45.10
CA TYR A 228 -20.51 56.38 45.73
C TYR A 228 -21.47 57.32 44.96
N LYS A 229 -22.75 57.21 45.34
CA LYS A 229 -23.83 58.21 45.22
C LYS A 229 -23.48 59.55 45.93
N LYS A 230 -23.87 60.69 45.33
CA LYS A 230 -24.76 61.76 45.87
C LYS A 230 -24.37 63.19 45.43
N ARG A 231 -25.37 63.91 44.89
CA ARG A 231 -25.83 65.32 45.11
C ARG A 231 -26.24 65.93 43.75
N LYS A 232 -27.52 65.99 43.39
CA LYS A 232 -28.55 67.01 43.69
C LYS A 232 -28.08 68.45 43.45
N THR A 233 -28.80 69.14 42.54
CA THR A 233 -29.13 70.60 42.46
C THR A 233 -27.93 71.54 42.42
N THR A 234 -27.76 72.47 41.49
CA THR A 234 -28.67 73.38 40.75
C THR A 234 -27.96 73.81 39.48
#